data_AF-A0A644X5D2-F1
#
_entry.id   AF-A0A644X5D2-F1
#
_cell.length_a   1.000
_cell.length_b   1.000
_cell.length_c   1.000
_cell.angle_alpha   90.00
_cell.angle_beta   90.00
_cell.angle_gamma   90.00
#
_symmetry.space_group_name_H-M   'P 1'
#
loop_
_entity.id
_entity.type
_entity.pdbx_description
1 polymer ?
#
loop_
_entity_poly.entity_id
_entity_poly.type
_entity_poly.pdbx_seq_one_letter_code
_entity_poly.pdbx_strand_id
1 'polypeptide(L)' 'MAYESTGMQALFPVYLSRLAEKGASREDYDLSAAQNEGNLNQNFETLVQKLQEIEDYLSSLT' A
#
# COMPACT_ATOMS: atom_id res chain seq x y z
N MET A 1 -21.98 7.84 -0.18
CA MET A 1 -20.66 7.81 0.47
C MET A 1 -19.61 7.83 -0.63
N ALA A 2 -19.20 9.01 -1.08
CA ALA A 2 -18.14 9.13 -2.08
C ALA A 2 -16.82 8.81 -1.38
N TYR A 3 -16.10 7.79 -1.85
CA TYR A 3 -14.75 7.46 -1.38
C TYR A 3 -13.87 8.69 -1.66
N GLU A 4 -13.46 9.42 -0.62
CA GLU A 4 -12.45 10.46 -0.76
C GLU A 4 -11.11 9.80 -1.12
N SER A 5 -10.59 10.14 -2.29
CA SER A 5 -9.28 9.71 -2.74
C SER A 5 -8.22 10.33 -1.82
N THR A 6 -7.63 9.53 -0.95
CA THR A 6 -6.64 9.97 0.05
C THR A 6 -5.28 10.35 -0.54
N GLY A 7 -5.17 10.62 -1.85
CA GLY A 7 -3.93 11.02 -2.54
C GLY A 7 -2.85 9.93 -2.62
N MET A 8 -2.88 8.96 -1.70
CA MET A 8 -1.94 7.84 -1.62
C MET A 8 -2.09 6.87 -2.79
N GLN A 9 -3.30 6.70 -3.32
CA GLN A 9 -3.57 5.85 -4.48
C GLN A 9 -2.85 6.33 -5.76
N ALA A 10 -2.55 7.63 -5.88
CA ALA A 10 -1.92 8.20 -7.07
C ALA A 10 -0.40 7.98 -7.14
N LEU A 11 0.26 7.66 -6.02
CA LEU A 11 1.72 7.51 -5.97
C LEU A 11 2.21 6.09 -6.26
N PHE A 12 1.31 5.11 -6.29
CA PHE A 12 1.65 3.68 -6.36
C PHE A 12 2.22 3.22 -7.73
N PRO A 13 1.69 3.66 -8.89
CA PRO A 13 2.20 3.18 -10.18
C PRO A 13 3.64 3.67 -10.46
N VAL A 14 4.01 4.83 -9.91
CA VAL A 14 5.28 5.52 -10.21
C VAL A 14 6.47 4.84 -9.53
N TYR A 15 6.28 4.16 -8.39
CA TYR A 15 7.37 3.50 -7.67
C TYR A 15 7.69 2.12 -8.24
N LEU A 16 6.66 1.36 -8.65
CA LEU A 16 6.82 0.03 -9.26
C LEU A 16 7.33 0.05 -10.70
N SER A 17 7.22 1.20 -11.38
CA SER A 17 7.81 1.43 -12.71
C SER A 17 9.34 1.33 -12.73
N ARG A 18 10.03 1.29 -11.58
CA ARG A 18 11.51 1.39 -11.49
C ARG A 18 12.28 0.07 -11.40
N LEU A 19 11.63 -1.08 -11.29
CA LEU A 19 12.31 -2.37 -11.01
C LEU A 19 11.88 -3.53 -11.92
N ALA A 20 11.49 -3.26 -13.17
CA ALA A 20 11.49 -4.32 -14.16
C ALA A 20 12.95 -4.70 -14.47
N GLU A 21 13.37 -5.91 -14.10
CA GLU A 21 14.66 -6.46 -14.52
C GLU A 21 14.79 -6.35 -16.04
N LYS A 22 15.98 -5.97 -16.53
CA LYS A 22 16.21 -5.72 -17.95
C LYS A 22 16.03 -7.02 -18.73
N GLY A 23 14.87 -7.20 -19.37
CA GLY A 23 14.50 -8.42 -20.10
C GLY A 23 13.30 -9.19 -19.53
N ALA A 24 12.68 -8.73 -18.44
CA ALA A 24 11.45 -9.33 -17.92
C ALA A 24 10.32 -9.27 -18.96
N SER A 25 9.53 -10.34 -19.04
CA SER A 25 8.34 -10.35 -19.91
C SER A 25 7.30 -9.37 -19.35
N ARG A 26 6.45 -8.84 -20.24
CA ARG A 26 5.38 -7.93 -19.83
C ARG A 26 4.40 -8.60 -18.86
N GLU A 27 4.15 -9.89 -19.03
CA GLU A 27 3.28 -10.69 -18.15
C GLU A 27 3.88 -10.81 -16.74
N ASP A 28 5.18 -11.07 -16.62
CA ASP A 28 5.87 -11.13 -15.32
C ASP A 28 5.85 -9.78 -14.60
N TYR A 29 5.96 -8.68 -15.36
CA TYR A 29 5.81 -7.34 -14.83
C TYR A 29 4.40 -7.09 -14.30
N ASP A 30 3.37 -7.40 -15.09
CA ASP A 30 1.98 -7.19 -14.71
C ASP A 30 1.61 -8.02 -13.47
N LEU A 31 2.10 -9.27 -13.38
CA LEU A 31 1.95 -10.13 -12.20
C LEU A 31 2.63 -9.54 -10.96
N SER A 32 3.89 -9.08 -11.11
CA SER A 32 4.65 -8.50 -10.01
C SER A 32 4.03 -7.19 -9.51
N ALA A 33 3.51 -6.36 -10.42
CA ALA A 33 2.82 -5.12 -10.08
C ALA A 33 1.55 -5.42 -9.27
N ALA A 34 0.70 -6.34 -9.74
CA ALA A 34 -0.52 -6.72 -9.05
C ALA A 34 -0.25 -7.31 -7.65
N GLN A 35 0.78 -8.15 -7.52
CA GLN A 35 1.18 -8.70 -6.22
C GLN A 35 1.67 -7.61 -5.26
N ASN A 36 2.48 -6.68 -5.75
CA ASN A 36 2.99 -5.58 -4.94
C ASN A 36 1.89 -4.62 -4.49
N GLU A 37 0.91 -4.33 -5.37
CA GLU A 37 -0.27 -3.57 -4.99
C GLU A 37 -1.07 -4.25 -3.87
N GLY A 38 -1.27 -5.56 -3.97
CA GLY A 38 -1.92 -6.36 -2.92
C GLY A 38 -1.17 -6.29 -1.58
N ASN A 39 0.15 -6.51 -1.61
CA ASN A 39 1.00 -6.45 -0.42
C ASN A 39 0.98 -5.06 0.24
N LEU A 40 1.04 -4.00 -0.56
CA LEU A 40 1.01 -2.64 -0.03
C LEU A 40 -0.33 -2.33 0.64
N ASN A 41 -1.46 -2.71 0.03
CA ASN A 41 -2.77 -2.51 0.63
C ASN A 41 -2.88 -3.20 2.00
N GLN A 42 -2.43 -4.45 2.11
CA GLN A 42 -2.42 -5.20 3.37
C GLN A 42 -1.51 -4.54 4.43
N ASN A 43 -0.33 -4.08 4.01
CA ASN A 43 0.59 -3.38 4.90
C ASN A 43 -0.01 -2.08 5.44
N PHE A 44 -0.68 -1.30 4.60
CA PHE A 44 -1.34 -0.07 5.03
C PHE A 44 -2.49 -0.33 6.00
N GLU A 45 -3.32 -1.34 5.74
CA GLU A 45 -4.38 -1.75 6.67
C GLU A 45 -3.81 -2.13 8.04
N THR A 46 -2.72 -2.91 8.05
CA THR A 46 -2.02 -3.29 9.28
C THR A 46 -1.48 -2.07 10.03
N LEU A 47 -0.86 -1.12 9.32
CA LEU A 47 -0.33 0.10 9.94
C LEU A 47 -1.44 0.95 10.55
N VAL A 48 -2.57 1.12 9.86
CA VAL A 48 -3.73 1.86 10.38
C VAL A 48 -4.25 1.21 11.65
N GLN A 49 -4.42 -0.11 11.66
CA GLN A 49 -4.89 -0.82 12.84
C GLN A 49 -3.92 -0.64 14.03
N LYS A 50 -2.61 -0.72 13.78
CA LYS A 50 -1.60 -0.52 14.83
C LYS A 50 -1.58 0.90 15.38
N LEU A 51 -1.79 1.91 14.52
CA LEU A 51 -1.91 3.29 14.98
C LEU A 51 -3.14 3.48 15.87
N GLN A 52 -4.28 2.89 15.50
CA GLN A 52 -5.49 2.93 16.33
C GLN A 52 -5.28 2.24 17.69
N GLU A 53 -4.66 1.06 17.70
CA GLU A 53 -4.33 0.37 18.96
C GLU A 53 -3.46 1.25 19.89
N ILE A 54 -2.51 1.98 19.32
CA ILE A 54 -1.64 2.91 20.07
C ILE A 54 -2.45 4.11 20.58
N GLU A 55 -3.30 4.71 19.75
CA GLU A 55 -4.16 5.83 20.13
C GLU A 55 -5.12 5.44 21.27
N ASP A 56 -5.75 4.27 21.17
CA ASP A 56 -6.63 3.72 22.21
C ASP A 56 -5.87 3.50 23.52
N TYR A 57 -4.67 2.90 23.44
CA TYR A 57 -3.82 2.68 24.61
C TYR A 57 -3.44 4.00 25.28
N LEU A 58 -2.97 4.98 24.51
CA LEU A 58 -2.59 6.29 25.05
C LEU A 58 -3.79 7.02 25.68
N SER A 59 -4.96 6.93 25.06
CA SER A 59 -6.19 7.53 25.59
C SER A 59 -6.63 6.88 26.91
N SER A 60 -6.30 5.62 27.14
CA SER A 60 -6.59 4.92 28.41
C SER A 60 -5.71 5.33 29.59
N LEU A 61 -4.58 6.02 29.32
CA LEU A 61 -3.63 6.48 30.35
C LEU A 61 -3.96 7.87 30.91
N THR A 62 -4.88 8.60 30.29
CA THR A 62 -5.37 9.93 30.69
C THR A 62 -6.73 9.86 31.34
#